data_AF-A0A6V8P5Z8-F1
#
_entry.id   AF-A0A6V8P5Z8-F1
#
_cell.length_a   1.000
_cell.length_b   1.000
_cell.length_c   1.000
_cell.angle_alpha   90.00
_cell.angle_beta   90.00
_cell.angle_gamma   90.00
#
_symmetry.space_group_name_H-M   'P 1'
#
loop_
_entity.id
_entity.type
_entity.pdbx_description
1 polymer ?
#
loop_
_entity_poly.entity_id
_entity_poly.type
_entity_poly.pdbx_seq_one_letter_code
_entity_poly.pdbx_strand_id
1 'polypeptide(L)'
;GGVALEDVRDLVHGAIFTRGGENLKNTAIFIGGSDVPTGEKMLKATQGTFFGPVRVSVMLDSNGCNTTSAALVTKILSLTGTMGPALPGTGPVPVHPGLGLLGKRALVLAGTGPVGMRVAGLLAQEGAQVGITSRKMERARSVGERLKEELGAEVTPLRDRHRGGAAPGPGGSAYPGGHRCRWSSTGETGALDRQSYH
;
A
#
# COMPACT_ATOMS: atom_id res chain seq x y z
N GLY A 1 9.16 3.03 -26.19
CA GLY A 1 8.97 3.98 -25.07
C GLY A 1 8.66 5.34 -25.65
N GLY A 2 7.92 6.19 -24.92
CA GLY A 2 7.48 7.50 -25.43
C GLY A 2 5.96 7.65 -25.60
N VAL A 3 5.17 6.87 -24.87
CA VAL A 3 3.72 7.07 -24.79
C VAL A 3 3.46 8.31 -23.94
N ALA A 4 2.78 9.29 -24.50
CA ALA A 4 2.30 10.47 -23.79
C ALA A 4 0.90 10.22 -23.20
N LEU A 5 0.42 11.12 -22.35
CA LEU A 5 -0.87 10.92 -21.66
C LEU A 5 -2.05 10.96 -22.65
N GLU A 6 -1.93 11.80 -23.67
CA GLU A 6 -2.85 11.99 -24.78
C GLU A 6 -2.99 10.73 -25.66
N ASP A 7 -1.92 9.94 -25.81
CA ASP A 7 -1.93 8.72 -26.63
C ASP A 7 -2.73 7.58 -25.98
N VAL A 8 -2.96 7.64 -24.65
CA VAL A 8 -3.53 6.53 -23.87
C VAL A 8 -4.88 6.10 -24.41
N ARG A 9 -5.74 7.05 -24.78
CA ARG A 9 -7.10 6.73 -25.23
C ARG A 9 -7.11 5.87 -26.49
N ASP A 10 -6.32 6.26 -27.48
CA ASP A 10 -6.30 5.56 -28.77
C ASP A 10 -5.66 4.18 -28.65
N LEU A 11 -4.64 4.03 -27.80
CA LEU A 11 -4.06 2.74 -27.46
C LEU A 11 -5.07 1.82 -26.76
N VAL A 12 -5.86 2.37 -25.82
CA VAL A 12 -6.89 1.61 -25.11
C VAL A 12 -8.00 1.17 -26.07
N HIS A 13 -8.44 2.05 -26.98
CA HIS A 13 -9.41 1.68 -28.02
C HIS A 13 -8.91 0.51 -28.87
N GLY A 14 -7.63 0.52 -29.26
CA GLY A 14 -7.00 -0.60 -29.96
C GLY A 14 -7.03 -1.92 -29.16
N ALA A 15 -6.98 -1.86 -27.83
CA ALA A 15 -7.08 -3.03 -26.97
C ALA A 15 -8.51 -3.55 -26.78
N ILE A 16 -9.50 -2.65 -26.67
CA ILE A 16 -10.87 -3.01 -26.27
C ILE A 16 -11.84 -3.21 -27.44
N PHE A 17 -11.55 -2.68 -28.63
CA PHE A 17 -12.43 -2.83 -29.82
C PHE A 17 -11.98 -3.90 -30.81
N THR A 18 -10.81 -4.49 -30.61
CA THR A 18 -10.28 -5.54 -31.51
C THR A 18 -10.76 -6.94 -31.16
N ARG A 19 -11.43 -7.13 -30.01
CA ARG A 19 -11.99 -8.41 -29.55
C ARG A 19 -13.34 -8.17 -28.87
N GLY A 20 -14.26 -9.13 -29.02
CA GLY A 20 -15.61 -9.04 -28.43
C GLY A 20 -15.85 -10.00 -27.26
N GLY A 21 -16.68 -9.58 -26.31
CA GLY A 21 -17.22 -10.40 -25.22
C GLY A 21 -16.15 -11.04 -24.34
N GLU A 22 -16.28 -12.34 -24.11
CA GLU A 22 -15.36 -13.14 -23.27
C GLU A 22 -13.91 -13.13 -23.73
N ASN A 23 -13.62 -12.75 -24.98
CA ASN A 23 -12.25 -12.73 -25.50
C ASN A 23 -11.44 -11.53 -25.04
N LEU A 24 -12.07 -10.51 -24.42
CA LEU A 24 -11.38 -9.35 -23.86
C LEU A 24 -10.39 -9.74 -22.76
N LYS A 25 -10.64 -10.81 -22.00
CA LYS A 25 -9.74 -11.31 -20.94
C LYS A 25 -8.37 -11.77 -21.44
N ASN A 26 -8.24 -12.02 -22.74
CA ASN A 26 -6.99 -12.42 -23.38
C ASN A 26 -6.13 -11.21 -23.82
N THR A 27 -6.55 -10.00 -23.46
CA THR A 27 -5.82 -8.74 -23.68
C THR A 27 -5.66 -8.03 -22.34
N ALA A 28 -4.50 -7.40 -22.12
CA ALA A 28 -4.22 -6.63 -20.92
C ALA A 28 -3.34 -5.42 -21.25
N ILE A 29 -3.41 -4.40 -20.39
CA ILE A 29 -2.61 -3.18 -20.46
C ILE A 29 -1.66 -3.15 -19.25
N PHE A 30 -0.38 -2.93 -19.50
CA PHE A 30 0.62 -2.72 -18.46
C PHE A 30 1.22 -1.32 -18.59
N ILE A 31 1.13 -0.53 -17.52
CA ILE A 31 1.63 0.84 -17.42
C ILE A 31 2.91 0.81 -16.59
N GLY A 32 4.05 0.93 -17.27
CA GLY A 32 5.38 0.98 -16.65
C GLY A 32 5.94 2.40 -16.57
N GLY A 33 7.26 2.53 -16.68
CA GLY A 33 7.96 3.81 -16.72
C GLY A 33 8.54 4.25 -15.38
N SER A 34 9.34 5.32 -15.41
CA SER A 34 10.09 5.82 -14.26
C SER A 34 9.40 6.95 -13.49
N ASP A 35 8.35 7.56 -14.07
CA ASP A 35 7.58 8.61 -13.42
C ASP A 35 6.24 8.07 -12.91
N VAL A 36 6.18 7.85 -11.60
CA VAL A 36 4.99 7.29 -10.95
C VAL A 36 3.76 8.20 -11.06
N PRO A 37 3.86 9.54 -10.84
CA PRO A 37 2.72 10.43 -11.04
C PRO A 37 2.13 10.39 -12.46
N THR A 38 2.97 10.31 -13.49
CA THR A 38 2.49 10.16 -14.88
C THR A 38 1.84 8.79 -15.08
N GLY A 39 2.43 7.71 -14.56
CA GLY A 39 1.82 6.37 -14.59
C GLY A 39 0.44 6.33 -13.92
N GLU A 40 0.26 7.01 -12.78
CA GLU A 40 -1.04 7.16 -12.11
C GLU A 40 -2.07 7.90 -12.97
N LYS A 41 -1.66 8.99 -13.63
CA LYS A 41 -2.51 9.72 -14.58
C LYS A 41 -2.92 8.86 -15.76
N MET A 42 -1.98 8.09 -16.32
CA MET A 42 -2.24 7.15 -17.41
C MET A 42 -3.21 6.05 -16.98
N LEU A 43 -3.06 5.49 -15.78
CA LEU A 43 -4.00 4.50 -15.23
C LEU A 43 -5.41 5.08 -15.15
N LYS A 44 -5.55 6.31 -14.64
CA LYS A 44 -6.85 6.99 -14.57
C LYS A 44 -7.44 7.24 -15.96
N ALA A 45 -6.62 7.65 -16.94
CA ALA A 45 -7.06 7.84 -18.32
C ALA A 45 -7.50 6.51 -18.98
N THR A 46 -6.76 5.42 -18.74
CA THR A 46 -7.14 4.08 -19.19
C THR A 46 -8.48 3.65 -18.60
N GLN A 47 -8.65 3.75 -17.28
CA GLN A 47 -9.90 3.39 -16.60
C GLN A 47 -11.08 4.25 -17.07
N GLY A 48 -10.84 5.55 -17.31
CA GLY A 48 -11.85 6.48 -17.83
C GLY A 48 -12.25 6.23 -19.28
N THR A 49 -11.48 5.44 -20.04
CA THR A 49 -11.80 5.05 -21.42
C THR A 49 -12.67 3.80 -21.49
N PHE A 50 -12.74 3.01 -20.41
CA PHE A 50 -13.61 1.83 -20.34
C PHE A 50 -15.09 2.22 -20.30
N PHE A 51 -15.95 1.38 -20.86
CA PHE A 51 -17.41 1.57 -20.82
C PHE A 51 -18.14 0.24 -20.68
N GLY A 52 -19.06 0.16 -19.71
CA GLY A 52 -19.81 -1.07 -19.41
C GLY A 52 -18.89 -2.30 -19.25
N PRO A 53 -19.17 -3.42 -19.93
CA PRO A 53 -18.31 -4.61 -19.90
C PRO A 53 -17.09 -4.52 -20.82
N VAL A 54 -16.98 -3.47 -21.66
CA VAL A 54 -15.91 -3.32 -22.64
C VAL A 54 -14.69 -2.71 -21.95
N ARG A 55 -13.90 -3.60 -21.35
CA ARG A 55 -12.69 -3.31 -20.61
C ARG A 55 -11.74 -4.49 -20.64
N VAL A 56 -10.47 -4.21 -20.43
CA VAL A 56 -9.40 -5.21 -20.30
C VAL A 56 -8.74 -5.08 -18.93
N SER A 57 -7.99 -6.10 -18.51
CA SER A 57 -7.17 -6.01 -17.31
C SER A 57 -6.12 -4.91 -17.47
N VAL A 58 -5.93 -4.08 -16.44
CA VAL A 58 -4.91 -3.03 -16.42
C VAL A 58 -4.09 -3.12 -15.14
N MET A 59 -2.77 -3.00 -15.26
CA MET A 59 -1.82 -2.98 -14.15
C MET A 59 -0.88 -1.78 -14.28
N LEU A 60 -0.66 -1.06 -13.18
CA LEU A 60 0.34 0.00 -13.08
C LEU A 60 1.51 -0.50 -12.22
N ASP A 61 2.74 -0.33 -12.69
CA ASP A 61 3.93 -0.65 -11.91
C ASP A 61 5.14 0.23 -12.29
N SER A 62 4.94 1.54 -12.29
CA SER A 62 6.03 2.50 -12.52
C SER A 62 7.11 2.38 -11.43
N ASN A 63 8.38 2.27 -11.81
CA ASN A 63 9.52 1.95 -10.94
C ASN A 63 9.31 0.70 -10.05
N GLY A 64 8.49 -0.27 -10.46
CA GLY A 64 8.24 -1.45 -9.63
C GLY A 64 7.53 -1.13 -8.31
N CYS A 65 6.87 0.03 -8.20
CA CYS A 65 6.40 0.52 -6.91
C CYS A 65 5.28 -0.33 -6.32
N ASN A 66 4.43 -0.94 -7.14
CA ASN A 66 3.31 -1.73 -6.67
C ASN A 66 3.73 -3.19 -6.46
N THR A 67 4.49 -3.78 -7.39
CA THR A 67 4.95 -5.17 -7.26
C THR A 67 5.88 -5.35 -6.07
N THR A 68 6.85 -4.45 -5.88
CA THR A 68 7.76 -4.49 -4.72
C THR A 68 6.99 -4.36 -3.41
N SER A 69 6.02 -3.46 -3.35
CA SER A 69 5.23 -3.23 -2.13
C SER A 69 4.33 -4.42 -1.80
N ALA A 70 3.65 -4.98 -2.81
CA ALA A 70 2.82 -6.17 -2.66
C ALA A 70 3.65 -7.37 -2.21
N ALA A 71 4.82 -7.61 -2.81
CA ALA A 71 5.72 -8.69 -2.41
C ALA A 71 6.20 -8.53 -0.95
N LEU A 72 6.57 -7.31 -0.55
CA LEU A 72 6.99 -7.02 0.82
C LEU A 72 5.87 -7.28 1.83
N VAL A 73 4.66 -6.76 1.60
CA VAL A 73 3.54 -6.93 2.52
C VAL A 73 3.08 -8.38 2.57
N THR A 74 3.04 -9.07 1.43
CA THR A 74 2.76 -10.51 1.37
C THR A 74 3.78 -11.30 2.20
N LYS A 75 5.07 -10.94 2.13
CA LYS A 75 6.11 -11.58 2.95
C LYS A 75 5.87 -11.34 4.45
N ILE A 76 5.49 -10.13 4.86
CA ILE A 76 5.15 -9.83 6.26
C ILE A 76 3.97 -10.70 6.72
N LEU A 77 2.88 -10.73 5.95
CA LEU A 77 1.67 -11.51 6.29
C LEU A 77 1.97 -13.02 6.38
N SER A 78 2.84 -13.54 5.50
CA SER A 78 3.26 -14.95 5.55
C SER A 78 4.01 -15.30 6.84
N LEU A 79 4.76 -14.35 7.40
CA LEU A 79 5.50 -14.54 8.65
C LEU A 79 4.63 -14.37 9.88
N THR A 80 3.49 -13.67 9.78
CA THR A 80 2.54 -13.49 10.88
C THR A 80 1.51 -14.62 10.98
N GLY A 81 1.55 -15.62 10.09
CA GLY A 81 0.63 -16.76 10.11
C GLY A 81 -0.79 -16.38 9.69
N THR A 82 -0.97 -15.25 9.01
CA THR A 82 -2.28 -14.72 8.60
C THR A 82 -2.57 -14.96 7.12
N MET A 83 -1.76 -15.79 6.45
CA MET A 83 -1.99 -16.25 5.08
C MET A 83 -2.76 -17.57 5.08
N GLY A 84 -3.83 -17.61 4.30
CA GLY A 84 -4.59 -18.81 4.02
C GLY A 84 -3.93 -19.67 2.93
N PRO A 85 -4.48 -20.86 2.68
CA PRO A 85 -4.02 -21.72 1.60
C PRO A 85 -4.17 -21.00 0.25
N ALA A 86 -3.26 -21.28 -0.69
CA ALA A 86 -3.38 -20.82 -2.06
C ALA A 86 -4.61 -21.47 -2.73
N LEU A 87 -5.45 -20.66 -3.39
CA LEU A 87 -6.52 -21.21 -4.24
C LEU A 87 -5.94 -21.57 -5.62
N PRO A 88 -6.49 -22.56 -6.34
CA PRO A 88 -6.02 -22.93 -7.67
C PRO A 88 -5.96 -21.72 -8.62
N GLY A 89 -4.80 -21.47 -9.22
CA GLY A 89 -4.59 -20.33 -10.13
C GLY A 89 -4.33 -18.98 -9.44
N THR A 90 -4.26 -18.94 -8.11
CA THR A 90 -3.92 -17.76 -7.32
C THR A 90 -2.77 -18.05 -6.35
N GLY A 91 -2.04 -17.02 -5.93
CA GLY A 91 -1.08 -17.16 -4.83
C GLY A 91 -1.80 -17.35 -3.48
N PRO A 92 -1.07 -17.59 -2.38
CA PRO A 92 -1.64 -17.54 -1.04
C PRO A 92 -2.28 -16.17 -0.79
N VAL A 93 -3.47 -16.15 -0.20
CA VAL A 93 -4.25 -14.94 0.12
C VAL A 93 -4.42 -14.82 1.63
N PRO A 94 -4.56 -13.61 2.21
CA PRO A 94 -4.80 -13.47 3.65
C PRO A 94 -6.07 -14.22 4.10
N VAL A 95 -6.01 -14.93 5.24
CA VAL A 95 -7.16 -15.69 5.81
C VAL A 95 -8.33 -14.76 6.11
N HIS A 96 -8.01 -13.55 6.59
CA HIS A 96 -8.94 -12.46 6.80
C HIS A 96 -8.40 -11.20 6.11
N PRO A 97 -8.82 -10.94 4.86
CA PRO A 97 -8.44 -9.72 4.16
C PRO A 97 -8.71 -8.50 5.03
N GLY A 98 -7.69 -7.66 5.22
CA GLY A 98 -7.82 -6.43 5.99
C GLY A 98 -7.65 -6.57 7.50
N LEU A 99 -7.43 -7.77 8.04
CA LEU A 99 -7.23 -8.02 9.47
C LEU A 99 -5.91 -8.74 9.78
N GLY A 100 -5.08 -8.99 8.77
CA GLY A 100 -3.86 -9.78 8.91
C GLY A 100 -2.84 -9.18 9.89
N LEU A 101 -2.91 -7.87 10.15
CA LEU A 101 -2.00 -7.14 11.02
C LEU A 101 -2.75 -6.34 12.11
N LEU A 102 -4.00 -6.70 12.43
CA LEU A 102 -4.78 -6.01 13.45
C LEU A 102 -4.02 -5.98 14.80
N GLY A 103 -3.92 -4.78 15.39
CA GLY A 103 -3.22 -4.55 16.66
C GLY A 103 -1.69 -4.61 16.56
N LYS A 104 -1.12 -4.83 15.37
CA LYS A 104 0.32 -4.73 15.13
C LYS A 104 0.72 -3.29 14.80
N ARG A 105 1.98 -2.96 15.06
CA ARG A 105 2.57 -1.66 14.72
C ARG A 105 3.66 -1.86 13.67
N ALA A 106 3.66 -1.02 12.65
CA ALA A 106 4.68 -1.03 11.60
C ALA A 106 5.27 0.37 11.42
N LEU A 107 6.57 0.43 11.11
CA LEU A 107 7.28 1.68 10.84
C LEU A 107 7.95 1.59 9.47
N VAL A 108 7.52 2.44 8.54
CA VAL A 108 8.10 2.54 7.19
C VAL A 108 9.15 3.64 7.19
N LEU A 109 10.42 3.21 7.26
CA LEU A 109 11.56 4.12 7.24
C LEU A 109 11.77 4.72 5.85
N ALA A 110 12.05 6.02 5.79
CA ALA A 110 12.20 6.78 4.54
C ALA A 110 11.02 6.56 3.57
N GLY A 111 9.82 6.31 4.10
CA GLY A 111 8.69 5.81 3.34
C GLY A 111 8.05 6.78 2.35
N THR A 112 8.52 8.02 2.27
CA THR A 112 7.94 9.07 1.40
C THR A 112 8.26 8.93 -0.10
N GLY A 113 8.86 7.82 -0.52
CA GLY A 113 9.04 7.45 -1.92
C GLY A 113 7.90 6.55 -2.42
N PRO A 114 7.78 6.31 -3.74
CA PRO A 114 6.66 5.57 -4.31
C PRO A 114 6.41 4.21 -3.67
N VAL A 115 7.46 3.38 -3.50
CA VAL A 115 7.35 2.07 -2.84
C VAL A 115 6.91 2.22 -1.38
N GLY A 116 7.55 3.10 -0.62
CA GLY A 116 7.25 3.27 0.81
C GLY A 116 5.82 3.73 1.07
N MET A 117 5.27 4.59 0.22
CA MET A 117 3.89 5.04 0.31
C MET A 117 2.91 3.89 0.10
N ARG A 118 3.16 3.03 -0.91
CA ARG A 118 2.35 1.85 -1.19
C ARG A 118 2.43 0.82 -0.08
N VAL A 119 3.63 0.55 0.44
CA VAL A 119 3.81 -0.31 1.62
C VAL A 119 3.01 0.23 2.81
N ALA A 120 3.08 1.53 3.08
CA ALA A 120 2.37 2.13 4.20
C ALA A 120 0.84 1.99 4.05
N GLY A 121 0.30 2.25 2.86
CA GLY A 121 -1.12 2.07 2.57
C GLY A 121 -1.58 0.62 2.69
N LEU A 122 -0.84 -0.33 2.10
CA LEU A 122 -1.15 -1.76 2.17
C LEU A 122 -1.11 -2.30 3.62
N LEU A 123 -0.10 -1.91 4.41
CA LEU A 123 -0.02 -2.31 5.82
C LEU A 123 -1.20 -1.76 6.64
N ALA A 124 -1.61 -0.52 6.37
CA ALA A 124 -2.74 0.10 7.04
C ALA A 124 -4.07 -0.57 6.65
N GLN A 125 -4.23 -0.94 5.37
CA GLN A 125 -5.40 -1.71 4.90
C GLN A 125 -5.49 -3.09 5.56
N GLU A 126 -4.35 -3.71 5.91
CA GLU A 126 -4.29 -4.95 6.69
C GLU A 126 -4.50 -4.76 8.21
N GLY A 127 -4.86 -3.54 8.65
CA GLY A 127 -5.21 -3.24 10.04
C GLY A 127 -4.02 -2.90 10.95
N ALA A 128 -2.82 -2.72 10.38
CA ALA A 128 -1.66 -2.29 11.16
C ALA A 128 -1.77 -0.80 11.54
N GLN A 129 -1.25 -0.46 12.72
CA GLN A 129 -0.95 0.92 13.09
C GLN A 129 0.39 1.33 12.44
N VAL A 130 0.32 2.13 11.38
CA VAL A 130 1.49 2.44 10.55
C VAL A 130 2.06 3.83 10.86
N GLY A 131 3.37 3.91 11.08
CA GLY A 131 4.14 5.14 11.08
C GLY A 131 4.98 5.28 9.80
N ILE A 132 5.09 6.48 9.24
CA ILE A 132 5.92 6.77 8.06
C ILE A 132 6.97 7.84 8.38
N THR A 133 8.25 7.59 8.07
CA THR A 133 9.32 8.53 8.41
C THR A 133 9.85 9.34 7.23
N SER A 134 10.30 10.56 7.53
CA SER A 134 11.09 11.40 6.62
C SER A 134 12.02 12.33 7.39
N ARG A 135 13.11 12.76 6.74
CA ARG A 135 14.01 13.82 7.26
C ARG A 135 13.29 15.16 7.39
N LYS A 136 12.31 15.41 6.51
CA LYS A 136 11.45 16.61 6.49
C LYS A 136 10.04 16.24 6.95
N MET A 137 9.60 16.79 8.08
CA MET A 137 8.30 16.47 8.68
C MET A 137 7.13 16.75 7.73
N GLU A 138 7.17 17.88 7.03
CA GLU A 138 6.18 18.27 6.02
C GLU A 138 5.98 17.20 4.94
N ARG A 139 7.06 16.59 4.45
CA ARG A 139 6.99 15.53 3.44
C ARG A 139 6.28 14.28 3.97
N ALA A 140 6.52 13.90 5.22
CA ALA A 140 5.81 12.77 5.83
C ALA A 140 4.33 13.10 6.08
N ARG A 141 3.99 14.34 6.44
CA ARG A 141 2.60 14.79 6.61
C ARG A 141 1.83 14.76 5.30
N SER A 142 2.37 15.37 4.25
CA SER A 142 1.76 15.40 2.92
C SER A 142 1.50 13.98 2.38
N VAL A 143 2.40 13.03 2.66
CA VAL A 143 2.17 11.62 2.32
C VAL A 143 1.04 11.01 3.15
N GLY A 144 0.96 11.31 4.44
CA GLY A 144 -0.12 10.81 5.30
C GLY A 144 -1.50 11.32 4.86
N GLU A 145 -1.60 12.59 4.51
CA GLU A 145 -2.82 13.20 3.95
C GLU A 145 -3.22 12.52 2.64
N ARG A 146 -2.26 12.35 1.72
CA ARG A 146 -2.49 11.68 0.45
C ARG A 146 -2.98 10.24 0.61
N LEU A 147 -2.39 9.46 1.52
CA LEU A 147 -2.82 8.08 1.77
C LEU A 147 -4.22 8.00 2.39
N LYS A 148 -4.56 8.98 3.24
CA LYS A 148 -5.91 9.09 3.80
C LYS A 148 -6.95 9.43 2.72
N GLU A 149 -6.64 10.36 1.83
CA GLU A 149 -7.53 10.76 0.73
C GLU A 149 -7.69 9.67 -0.33
N GLU A 150 -6.60 9.06 -0.78
CA GLU A 150 -6.63 8.10 -1.89
C GLU A 150 -7.09 6.71 -1.48
N LEU A 151 -6.77 6.27 -0.25
CA LEU A 151 -6.94 4.88 0.18
C LEU A 151 -7.77 4.71 1.46
N GLY A 152 -8.18 5.81 2.11
CA GLY A 152 -8.79 5.76 3.45
C GLY A 152 -7.82 5.25 4.52
N ALA A 153 -6.52 5.20 4.23
CA ALA A 153 -5.51 4.61 5.09
C ALA A 153 -4.90 5.66 6.02
N GLU A 154 -5.12 5.52 7.33
CA GLU A 154 -4.53 6.42 8.32
C GLU A 154 -3.11 5.98 8.69
N VAL A 155 -2.15 6.89 8.50
CA VAL A 155 -0.75 6.67 8.87
C VAL A 155 -0.24 7.82 9.73
N THR A 156 0.61 7.52 10.71
CA THR A 156 1.21 8.51 11.59
C THR A 156 2.49 9.06 10.97
N PRO A 157 2.56 10.36 10.60
CA PRO A 157 3.77 10.93 10.05
C PRO A 157 4.79 11.17 11.18
N LEU A 158 6.02 10.70 10.97
CA LEU A 158 7.10 10.78 11.95
C LEU A 158 8.33 11.46 11.34
N ARG A 159 9.02 12.29 12.12
CA ARG A 159 10.33 12.82 11.72
C ARG A 159 11.42 11.80 12.04
N ASP A 160 12.26 11.51 11.06
CA ASP A 160 13.49 10.77 11.31
C ASP A 160 14.39 11.59 12.24
N ARG A 161 14.65 11.06 13.43
CA ARG A 161 15.61 11.65 14.38
C ARG A 161 16.84 10.75 14.31
N HIS A 162 17.94 11.29 13.80
CA HIS A 162 19.22 10.60 13.81
C HIS A 162 19.56 10.21 15.25
N ARG A 163 19.40 8.94 15.59
CA ARG A 163 19.91 8.38 16.84
C ARG A 163 21.33 7.93 16.53
N GLY A 164 22.33 8.75 16.84
CA GLY A 164 23.68 8.22 16.99
C GLY A 164 23.63 7.21 18.13
N GLY A 165 23.77 5.91 17.82
CA GLY A 165 23.75 4.82 18.80
C GLY A 165 22.78 3.70 18.44
N ALA A 166 23.35 2.51 18.28
CA ALA A 166 22.67 1.24 18.00
C ALA A 166 21.39 1.03 18.83
N ALA A 167 20.39 0.37 18.23
CA ALA A 167 19.20 -0.06 18.95
C ALA A 167 19.61 -1.00 20.10
N PRO A 168 19.12 -0.79 21.35
CA PRO A 168 19.38 -1.74 22.41
C PRO A 168 18.64 -3.05 22.11
N GLY A 169 19.34 -4.17 22.29
CA GLY A 169 18.76 -5.51 22.18
C GLY A 169 17.63 -5.74 23.18
N PRO A 170 16.84 -6.82 23.00
CA PRO A 170 15.70 -7.12 23.85
C PRO A 170 16.19 -7.63 25.22
N GLY A 171 16.47 -6.71 26.14
CA GLY A 171 16.91 -7.04 27.50
C GLY A 171 17.68 -5.89 28.15
N GLY A 172 16.98 -4.87 28.63
CA GLY A 172 17.63 -3.76 29.33
C GLY A 172 16.62 -2.82 29.97
N SER A 173 16.55 -2.89 31.30
CA SER A 173 15.80 -2.01 32.20
C SER A 173 16.21 -0.52 32.05
N ALA A 174 15.33 0.37 32.50
CA ALA A 174 15.20 1.78 32.15
C ALA A 174 16.40 2.71 32.43
N TYR A 175 16.52 3.76 31.61
CA TYR A 175 17.14 5.05 31.98
C TYR A 175 16.15 6.21 31.73
N PRO A 176 16.09 7.22 32.62
CA PRO A 176 15.19 8.37 32.51
C PRO A 176 15.84 9.52 31.72
N GLY A 177 15.05 10.34 31.01
CA GLY A 177 15.51 11.65 30.50
C GLY A 177 15.50 11.90 28.99
N GLY A 178 14.96 11.00 28.16
CA GLY A 178 14.78 11.25 26.72
C GLY A 178 13.30 11.42 26.35
N HIS A 179 12.92 12.56 25.76
CA HIS A 179 11.59 12.73 25.15
C HIS A 179 11.41 11.71 24.01
N ARG A 180 10.87 10.55 24.35
CA ARG A 180 10.47 9.47 23.44
C ARG A 180 9.51 10.05 22.39
N CYS A 181 9.65 9.64 21.13
CA CYS A 181 8.48 9.53 20.26
C CYS A 181 7.59 8.45 20.87
N ARG A 182 6.77 8.89 21.83
CA ARG A 182 5.72 8.07 22.42
C ARG A 182 4.65 7.99 21.35
N TRP A 183 4.39 6.79 20.84
CA TRP A 183 3.06 6.49 20.30
C TRP A 183 2.09 6.78 21.45
N SER A 184 1.39 7.92 21.41
CA SER A 184 0.36 8.22 22.39
C SER A 184 -0.83 7.32 22.08
N SER A 185 -1.05 6.31 22.91
CA SER A 185 -2.31 5.56 22.96
C SER A 185 -3.40 6.46 23.53
N THR A 186 -3.88 7.41 22.74
CA THR A 186 -5.10 8.18 23.01
C THR A 186 -6.07 7.87 21.88
N GLY A 187 -6.45 6.60 21.81
CA GLY A 187 -7.70 6.14 21.25
C GLY A 187 -8.26 5.22 22.32
N GLU A 188 -9.39 5.61 22.91
CA GLU A 188 -10.08 4.83 23.91
C GLU A 188 -10.18 3.38 23.44
N THR A 189 -9.67 2.46 24.24
CA THR A 189 -10.01 1.05 24.12
C THR A 189 -11.50 0.93 24.42
N GLY A 190 -12.32 1.05 23.40
CA GLY A 190 -13.68 0.53 23.41
C GLY A 190 -13.55 -0.96 23.70
N ALA A 191 -13.90 -1.34 24.94
CA ALA A 191 -14.02 -2.72 25.34
C ALA A 191 -15.06 -3.38 24.42
N LEU A 192 -14.59 -4.16 23.44
CA LEU A 192 -15.45 -5.11 22.76
C LEU A 192 -15.57 -6.32 23.68
N ASP A 193 -16.69 -6.29 24.41
CA ASP A 193 -17.21 -7.37 25.22
C ASP A 193 -17.22 -8.69 24.42
N ARG A 194 -16.47 -9.67 24.93
CA ARG A 194 -16.49 -11.05 24.43
C ARG A 194 -17.61 -11.78 25.14
N GLN A 195 -18.86 -11.46 24.85
CA GLN A 195 -19.98 -12.32 25.19
C GLN A 195 -20.98 -12.35 24.03
N SER A 196 -21.39 -13.58 23.69
CA SER A 196 -22.52 -13.93 22.81
C SER A 196 -22.20 -14.21 21.34
N TYR A 197 -21.54 -15.35 21.09
CA TYR A 197 -21.88 -16.22 19.95
C TYR A 197 -21.90 -17.67 20.47
N HIS A 198 -23.10 -18.13 20.82
CA HIS A 198 -23.49 -19.55 20.80
C HIS A 198 -24.36 -19.76 19.57
#